data_AF-A0A251TBQ9-F1
#
_entry.id   AF-A0A251TBQ9-F1
#
_cell.length_a   1.000
_cell.length_b   1.000
_cell.length_c   1.000
_cell.angle_alpha   90.00
_cell.angle_beta   90.00
_cell.angle_gamma   90.00
#
_symmetry.space_group_name_H-M   'P 1'
#
loop_
_entity.id
_entity.type
_entity.pdbx_description
1 polymer ?
#
loop_
_entity_poly.entity_id
_entity_poly.type
_entity_poly.pdbx_seq_one_letter_code
_entity_poly.pdbx_strand_id
1 'polypeptide(L)'
;MAAVAESSRETIFTTTFNDKPRGTSGTYETYSDCYQKAIDEQRSLFHCFRYLLFFTEGTQDQKDKQVCCTELKSLGDKCICPDLNIMMSQPYWRNLGSWESTRSEASNLPTHCNVMPEPCEMEIHMTL
;
A
#
# COMPACT_ATOMS: atom_id res chain seq x y z
N MET A 1 -30.04 -3.29 -57.84
CA MET A 1 -28.66 -3.84 -57.89
C MET A 1 -28.09 -3.79 -56.48
N ALA A 2 -27.23 -4.75 -56.16
CA ALA A 2 -27.08 -5.42 -54.87
C ALA A 2 -26.47 -4.58 -53.71
N ALA A 3 -26.89 -4.94 -52.50
CA ALA A 3 -26.20 -4.64 -51.26
C ALA A 3 -24.89 -5.45 -51.18
N VAL A 4 -23.78 -4.77 -50.88
CA VAL A 4 -22.51 -5.40 -50.53
C VAL A 4 -22.21 -5.05 -49.07
N ALA A 5 -22.45 -6.01 -48.18
CA ALA A 5 -21.98 -5.96 -46.81
C ALA A 5 -20.58 -6.59 -46.78
N GLU A 6 -19.56 -5.77 -46.53
CA GLU A 6 -18.19 -6.22 -46.37
C GLU A 6 -17.99 -6.71 -44.93
N SER A 7 -17.79 -8.02 -44.77
CA SER A 7 -17.63 -8.70 -43.49
C SER A 7 -16.14 -8.79 -43.14
N SER A 8 -15.63 -7.81 -42.39
CA SER A 8 -14.29 -7.91 -41.78
C SER A 8 -14.39 -8.70 -40.48
N ARG A 9 -13.80 -9.91 -40.47
CA ARG A 9 -13.63 -10.73 -39.26
C ARG A 9 -12.49 -10.14 -38.44
N GLU A 10 -12.80 -9.35 -37.42
CA GLU A 10 -11.83 -9.04 -36.36
C GLU A 10 -11.86 -10.18 -35.33
N THR A 11 -10.78 -10.96 -35.32
CA THR A 11 -10.54 -11.99 -34.31
C THR A 11 -10.25 -11.30 -32.98
N ILE A 12 -11.25 -11.27 -32.10
CA ILE A 12 -11.09 -10.74 -30.73
C ILE A 12 -10.26 -11.75 -29.93
N PHE A 13 -9.00 -11.40 -29.65
CA PHE A 13 -8.22 -12.08 -28.61
C PHE A 13 -8.82 -11.70 -27.25
N THR A 14 -9.60 -12.60 -26.66
CA THR A 14 -10.14 -12.44 -25.31
C THR A 14 -9.01 -12.72 -24.33
N THR A 15 -8.28 -11.70 -23.91
CA THR A 15 -7.50 -11.75 -22.67
C THR A 15 -8.49 -11.75 -21.51
N THR A 16 -8.63 -12.89 -20.84
CA THR A 16 -9.41 -13.01 -19.60
C THR A 16 -8.76 -12.16 -18.52
N PHE A 17 -9.27 -10.94 -18.35
CA PHE A 17 -9.15 -10.23 -17.09
C PHE A 17 -10.03 -10.98 -16.08
N ASN A 18 -9.43 -11.43 -14.98
CA ASN A 18 -10.15 -12.02 -13.85
C ASN A 18 -11.01 -10.94 -13.19
N ASP A 19 -12.16 -10.66 -13.80
CA ASP A 19 -13.26 -9.91 -13.20
C ASP A 19 -13.98 -10.88 -12.25
N LYS A 20 -13.70 -10.76 -10.93
CA LYS A 20 -14.49 -11.46 -9.91
C LYS A 20 -15.56 -10.51 -9.35
N PRO A 21 -16.83 -10.95 -9.26
CA PRO A 21 -17.98 -10.05 -9.23
C PRO A 21 -18.28 -9.51 -7.82
N ARG A 22 -18.94 -8.34 -7.80
CA ARG A 22 -19.56 -7.70 -6.62
C ARG A 22 -20.37 -8.69 -5.78
N GLY A 23 -20.01 -8.80 -4.50
CA GLY A 23 -20.81 -9.43 -3.45
C GLY A 23 -20.93 -8.50 -2.24
N THR A 24 -22.16 -8.22 -1.82
CA THR A 24 -22.51 -7.38 -0.68
C THR A 24 -22.22 -8.12 0.64
N SER A 25 -21.06 -7.89 1.27
CA SER A 25 -20.82 -8.17 2.70
C SER A 25 -19.45 -7.63 3.13
N GLY A 26 -19.40 -6.65 4.04
CA GLY A 26 -18.19 -6.19 4.72
C GLY A 26 -17.01 -5.80 3.81
N THR A 27 -17.03 -4.60 3.24
CA THR A 27 -16.02 -4.10 2.28
C THR A 27 -14.58 -4.21 2.82
N TYR A 28 -13.84 -5.24 2.45
CA TYR A 28 -12.38 -5.18 2.53
C TYR A 28 -11.94 -4.15 1.50
N GLU A 29 -11.29 -3.08 1.94
CA GLU A 29 -10.79 -2.04 1.04
C GLU A 29 -9.57 -2.60 0.32
N THR A 30 -9.57 -2.50 -1.00
CA THR A 30 -8.43 -2.95 -1.80
C THR A 30 -7.27 -1.97 -1.65
N TYR A 31 -6.05 -2.40 -2.00
CA TYR A 31 -4.88 -1.50 -2.03
C TYR A 31 -5.15 -0.20 -2.81
N SER A 32 -5.89 -0.31 -3.92
CA SER A 32 -6.29 0.84 -4.73
C SER A 32 -7.23 1.80 -3.99
N ASP A 33 -8.12 1.28 -3.14
CA ASP A 33 -9.05 2.10 -2.36
C ASP A 33 -8.32 2.87 -1.25
N CYS A 34 -7.41 2.20 -0.54
CA CYS A 34 -6.59 2.85 0.49
C CYS A 34 -5.63 3.89 -0.12
N TYR A 35 -5.01 3.59 -1.26
CA TYR A 35 -4.19 4.55 -2.00
C TYR A 35 -4.98 5.81 -2.37
N GLN A 36 -6.17 5.63 -2.95
CA GLN A 36 -7.01 6.75 -3.36
C GLN A 36 -7.44 7.59 -2.14
N LYS A 37 -7.83 6.95 -1.03
CA LYS A 37 -8.14 7.65 0.22
C LYS A 37 -6.94 8.40 0.79
N ALA A 38 -5.74 7.83 0.71
CA ALA A 38 -4.54 8.50 1.19
C ALA A 38 -4.29 9.82 0.45
N ILE A 39 -4.54 9.83 -0.86
CA ILE A 39 -4.48 11.04 -1.69
C ILE A 39 -5.62 12.01 -1.34
N ASP A 40 -6.86 11.54 -1.36
CA ASP A 40 -8.06 12.38 -1.22
C ASP A 40 -8.13 13.06 0.16
N GLU A 41 -7.75 12.33 1.21
CA GLU A 41 -7.79 12.81 2.59
C GLU A 41 -6.45 13.43 3.05
N GLN A 42 -5.46 13.51 2.15
CA GLN A 42 -4.09 13.93 2.47
C GLN A 42 -3.51 13.16 3.68
N ARG A 43 -3.88 11.89 3.83
CA ARG A 43 -3.35 11.04 4.91
C ARG A 43 -1.88 10.82 4.63
N SER A 44 -1.06 11.35 5.51
CA SER A 44 0.38 11.20 5.43
C SER A 44 0.85 10.38 6.61
N LEU A 45 1.58 9.31 6.34
CA LEU A 45 2.37 8.58 7.32
C LEU A 45 3.73 9.28 7.54
N PHE A 46 3.70 10.61 7.69
CA PHE A 46 4.89 11.44 7.70
C PHE A 46 5.77 11.14 8.92
N HIS A 47 5.16 10.99 10.10
CA HIS A 47 5.91 10.65 11.30
C HIS A 47 6.40 9.21 11.27
N CYS A 48 5.68 8.28 10.63
CA CYS A 48 6.21 6.94 10.37
C CYS A 48 7.42 6.96 9.43
N PHE A 49 7.37 7.74 8.35
CA PHE A 49 8.51 7.96 7.46
C PHE A 49 9.71 8.51 8.23
N ARG A 50 9.52 9.58 9.02
CA ARG A 50 10.60 10.17 9.81
C ARG A 50 11.19 9.20 10.84
N TYR A 51 10.35 8.47 11.56
CA TYR A 51 10.81 7.47 12.51
C TYR A 51 11.69 6.42 11.84
N LEU A 52 11.23 5.86 10.71
CA LEU A 52 11.98 4.85 9.97
C LEU A 52 13.29 5.41 9.41
N LEU A 53 13.29 6.68 9.00
CA LEU A 53 14.51 7.37 8.60
C LEU A 53 15.52 7.45 9.74
N PHE A 54 15.12 7.94 10.92
CA PHE A 54 15.99 7.98 12.09
C PHE A 54 16.47 6.59 12.53
N PHE A 55 15.61 5.58 12.40
CA PHE A 55 15.98 4.18 12.62
C PHE A 55 17.12 3.74 11.69
N THR A 56 17.10 4.15 10.41
CA THR A 56 18.19 3.85 9.47
C THR A 56 19.52 4.48 9.87
N GLU A 57 19.47 5.62 10.55
CA GLU A 57 20.64 6.34 11.07
C GLU A 57 21.11 5.80 12.43
N GLY A 58 20.46 4.75 12.94
CA GLY A 58 20.77 4.16 14.25
C GLY A 58 20.29 5.01 15.43
N THR A 59 19.40 5.97 15.19
CA THR A 59 18.82 6.83 16.22
C THR A 59 17.39 6.41 16.53
N GLN A 60 16.99 6.52 17.79
CA GLN A 60 15.63 6.22 18.22
C GLN A 60 14.87 7.51 18.51
N ASP A 61 14.17 8.04 17.51
CA ASP A 61 13.22 9.14 17.73
C ASP A 61 11.89 8.58 18.29
N GLN A 62 11.83 8.47 19.61
CA GLN A 62 10.63 8.02 20.33
C GLN A 62 9.43 8.95 20.14
N LYS A 63 9.66 10.23 19.86
CA LYS A 63 8.57 11.19 19.64
C LYS A 63 7.93 10.92 18.29
N ASP A 64 8.72 10.78 17.22
CA ASP A 64 8.20 10.43 15.90
C ASP A 64 7.55 9.05 15.90
N LYS A 65 8.08 8.08 16.69
CA LYS A 65 7.42 6.79 16.89
C LYS A 65 6.01 6.91 17.48
N GLN A 66 5.85 7.71 18.54
CA GLN A 66 4.55 7.89 19.19
C GLN A 66 3.53 8.57 18.26
N VAL A 67 3.97 9.57 17.49
CA VAL A 67 3.09 10.25 16.54
C VAL A 67 2.75 9.31 15.37
N CYS A 68 3.71 8.54 14.86
CA CYS A 68 3.46 7.48 13.87
C CYS A 68 2.37 6.50 14.34
N CYS A 69 2.43 6.02 15.59
CA CYS A 69 1.39 5.13 16.11
C CYS A 69 0.00 5.78 16.13
N THR A 70 -0.06 7.10 16.33
CA THR A 70 -1.32 7.85 16.26
C THR A 70 -1.82 7.98 14.82
N GLU A 71 -0.92 8.22 13.86
CA GLU A 71 -1.22 8.21 12.42
C GLU A 71 -1.80 6.85 12.02
N LEU A 72 -1.13 5.74 12.35
CA LEU A 72 -1.59 4.38 12.02
C LEU A 72 -2.96 4.07 12.62
N LYS A 73 -3.21 4.48 13.87
CA LYS A 73 -4.50 4.29 14.53
C LYS A 73 -5.63 5.07 13.84
N SER A 74 -5.32 6.16 13.16
CA SER A 74 -6.31 6.99 12.45
C SER A 74 -6.73 6.42 11.09
N LEU A 75 -5.93 5.52 10.49
CA LEU A 75 -6.20 4.97 9.16
C LEU A 75 -7.41 4.02 9.13
N GLY A 76 -7.71 3.38 10.26
CA GLY A 76 -8.64 2.26 10.36
C GLY A 76 -8.00 0.96 9.87
N ASP A 77 -8.39 -0.17 10.48
CA ASP A 77 -7.71 -1.47 10.38
C ASP A 77 -7.46 -1.97 8.95
N LYS A 78 -8.27 -1.54 7.98
CA LYS A 78 -8.22 -2.01 6.59
C LYS A 78 -7.11 -1.37 5.76
N CYS A 79 -6.67 -0.15 6.10
CA CYS A 79 -5.68 0.60 5.30
C CYS A 79 -4.28 0.68 5.92
N ILE A 80 -4.08 0.14 7.13
CA ILE A 80 -2.77 0.16 7.81
C ILE A 80 -1.68 -0.47 6.93
N CYS A 81 -1.86 -1.73 6.51
CA CYS A 81 -0.85 -2.42 5.71
C CYS A 81 -0.72 -1.86 4.28
N PRO A 82 -1.81 -1.57 3.55
CA PRO A 82 -1.73 -0.89 2.26
C PRO A 82 -0.95 0.43 2.31
N ASP A 83 -1.21 1.29 3.28
CA ASP A 83 -0.56 2.60 3.38
C ASP A 83 0.91 2.48 3.77
N LEU A 84 1.25 1.54 4.65
CA LEU A 84 2.65 1.19 4.93
C LEU A 84 3.36 0.65 3.69
N ASN A 85 2.69 -0.18 2.88
CA ASN A 85 3.24 -0.68 1.61
C ASN A 85 3.45 0.45 0.59
N ILE A 86 2.50 1.39 0.47
CA ILE A 86 2.64 2.58 -0.37
C ILE A 86 3.88 3.37 0.06
N MET A 87 4.01 3.67 1.35
CA MET A 87 5.16 4.39 1.91
C MET A 87 6.48 3.66 1.62
N MET A 88 6.53 2.34 1.85
CA MET A 88 7.74 1.53 1.66
C MET A 88 8.05 1.18 0.20
N SER A 89 7.09 1.33 -0.71
CA SER A 89 7.32 1.15 -2.15
C SER A 89 8.15 2.29 -2.76
N GLN A 90 8.26 3.44 -2.07
CA GLN A 90 9.02 4.58 -2.56
C GLN A 90 10.50 4.22 -2.80
N PRO A 91 11.08 4.65 -3.93
CA PRO A 91 12.44 4.27 -4.34
C PRO A 91 13.51 4.72 -3.34
N TYR A 92 13.22 5.76 -2.56
CA TYR A 92 14.07 6.27 -1.49
C TYR A 92 14.58 5.15 -0.58
N TRP A 93 13.68 4.30 -0.08
CA TRP A 93 14.00 3.27 0.90
C TRP A 93 14.91 2.18 0.35
N ARG A 94 14.74 1.81 -0.92
CA ARG A 94 15.54 0.76 -1.57
C ARG A 94 16.98 1.18 -1.84
N ASN A 95 17.22 2.49 -1.92
CA ASN A 95 18.55 3.05 -2.12
C ASN A 95 19.32 3.17 -0.79
N LEU A 96 18.67 2.90 0.36
CA LEU A 96 19.35 2.85 1.65
C LEU A 96 20.00 1.48 1.85
N GLY A 97 21.25 1.46 2.35
CA GLY A 97 21.95 0.22 2.70
C GLY A 97 21.27 -0.58 3.83
N SER A 98 20.25 -0.01 4.48
CA SER A 98 19.45 -0.58 5.56
C SER A 98 18.02 -0.93 5.11
N TRP A 99 17.76 -1.07 3.81
CA TRP A 99 16.43 -1.39 3.27
C TRP A 99 15.75 -2.56 4.00
N GLU A 100 16.43 -3.70 4.16
CA GLU A 100 15.82 -4.90 4.74
C GLU A 100 15.44 -4.70 6.21
N SER A 101 16.31 -4.08 7.01
CA SER A 101 16.01 -3.79 8.42
C SER A 101 14.89 -2.76 8.54
N THR A 102 14.87 -1.76 7.68
CA THR A 102 13.81 -0.73 7.64
C THR A 102 12.47 -1.32 7.22
N ARG A 103 12.45 -2.20 6.22
CA ARG A 103 11.26 -2.95 5.80
C ARG A 103 10.74 -3.84 6.92
N SER A 104 11.63 -4.51 7.64
CA SER A 104 11.27 -5.32 8.81
C SER A 104 10.68 -4.47 9.93
N GLU A 105 11.29 -3.32 10.26
CA GLU A 105 10.75 -2.42 11.28
C GLU A 105 9.38 -1.87 10.86
N ALA A 106 9.22 -1.44 9.59
CA ALA A 106 7.95 -0.97 9.06
C ALA A 106 6.85 -2.05 9.12
N SER A 107 7.18 -3.30 8.80
CA SER A 107 6.28 -4.46 8.92
C SER A 107 5.76 -4.66 10.34
N ASN A 108 6.61 -4.42 11.35
CA ASN A 108 6.28 -4.61 12.78
C ASN A 108 5.65 -3.39 13.45
N LEU A 109 5.63 -2.21 12.80
CA LEU A 109 5.02 -1.01 13.35
C LEU A 109 3.57 -1.21 13.85
N PRO A 110 2.66 -1.89 13.13
CA PRO A 110 1.30 -2.11 13.61
C PRO A 110 1.24 -2.86 14.94
N THR A 111 2.09 -3.87 15.09
CA THR A 111 2.22 -4.66 16.32
C THR A 111 2.84 -3.83 17.44
N HIS A 112 3.92 -3.09 17.16
CA HIS A 112 4.56 -2.19 18.12
C HIS A 112 3.61 -1.09 18.62
N CYS A 113 2.72 -0.62 17.76
CA CYS A 113 1.73 0.41 18.05
C CYS A 113 0.42 -0.17 18.63
N ASN A 114 0.30 -1.49 18.75
CA ASN A 114 -0.90 -2.18 19.22
C ASN A 114 -2.17 -1.78 18.45
N VAL A 115 -2.03 -1.58 17.14
CA VAL A 115 -3.15 -1.29 16.22
C VAL A 115 -3.56 -2.53 15.43
N MET A 116 -2.65 -3.49 15.25
CA MET A 116 -2.94 -4.82 14.71
C MET A 116 -2.13 -5.89 15.46
N PRO A 117 -2.67 -7.11 15.61
CA PRO A 117 -1.98 -8.19 16.32
C PRO A 117 -0.85 -8.82 15.50
N GLU A 118 -0.94 -8.75 14.18
CA GLU A 118 0.02 -9.36 13.25
C GLU A 118 0.77 -8.28 12.46
N PRO A 119 2.05 -8.52 12.13
CA PRO A 119 2.81 -7.61 11.29
C PRO A 119 2.26 -7.59 9.86
N CYS A 120 2.49 -6.50 9.14
CA CYS A 120 2.10 -6.41 7.74
C CYS A 120 3.04 -7.22 6.86
N GLU A 121 2.50 -8.02 5.95
CA GLU A 121 3.28 -8.56 4.84
C GLU A 121 3.60 -7.43 3.87
N MET A 122 4.88 -7.06 3.83
CA MET A 122 5.30 -5.91 3.03
C MET A 122 5.52 -6.36 1.59
N GLU A 123 4.53 -6.21 0.71
CA GLU A 123 4.65 -6.60 -0.69
C GLU A 123 5.36 -5.52 -1.51
N ILE A 124 6.39 -5.93 -2.24
CA ILE A 124 7.08 -5.04 -3.17
C ILE A 124 6.33 -5.08 -4.49
N HIS A 125 5.36 -4.19 -4.69
CA HIS A 125 4.78 -3.99 -6.02
C HIS A 125 5.84 -3.33 -6.93
N MET A 126 6.48 -4.16 -7.76
CA MET A 126 7.34 -3.70 -8.83
C MET A 126 6.46 -3.34 -10.03
N THR A 127 6.18 -2.05 -10.23
CA THR A 127 5.89 -1.57 -11.57
C THR A 127 7.20 -1.62 -12.35
N LEU A 128 7.38 -2.71 -13.11
CA LEU A 128 8.38 -2.83 -14.17
C LEU A 128 8.07 -1.87 -15.32
#